data_AF-A0A2T3MZQ7-F1
#
_entry.id   AF-A0A2T3MZQ7-F1
#
_cell.length_a   1.000
_cell.length_b   1.000
_cell.length_c   1.000
_cell.angle_alpha   90.00
_cell.angle_beta   90.00
_cell.angle_gamma   90.00
#
_symmetry.space_group_name_H-M   'P 1'
#
loop_
_entity.id
_entity.type
_entity.pdbx_description
1 polymer ?
#
loop_
_entity_poly.entity_id
_entity_poly.type
_entity_poly.pdbx_seq_one_letter_code
_entity_poly.pdbx_strand_id
1 'polypeptide(L)'
;MDWFDIVIIKLRLFIFSLCCLSLTVMGSEVGTSDTSRETRDVLREKLVGIYTTFQLKESIIQGCDRLDNDVSTQLKQAFTEYGTVAKDYIDEGKRLLTEELSAIDAMEWKAVLADSQNHFQSKFSQMPLSQLTLECQQLTKEMIEINQRVITLKKQ
;
A
#
# COMPACT_ATOMS: atom_id res chain seq x y z
N MET A 1 17.78 -0.85 9.74
CA MET A 1 16.76 -0.85 8.67
C MET A 1 15.48 -0.48 9.35
N ASP A 2 14.94 0.69 9.03
CA ASP A 2 13.80 1.24 9.75
C ASP A 2 12.54 0.47 9.32
N TRP A 3 11.58 0.25 10.20
CA TRP A 3 10.31 -0.41 9.83
C TRP A 3 9.54 0.41 8.77
N PHE A 4 9.87 1.69 8.67
CA PHE A 4 9.51 2.58 7.56
C PHE A 4 10.04 2.11 6.19
N ASP A 5 11.32 1.72 6.13
CA ASP A 5 11.87 1.06 4.95
C ASP A 5 11.04 -0.18 4.68
N ILE A 6 10.59 -0.92 5.69
CA ILE A 6 9.73 -2.10 5.51
C ILE A 6 8.34 -1.74 4.97
N VAL A 7 7.72 -0.59 5.24
CA VAL A 7 6.40 -0.24 4.65
C VAL A 7 6.55 0.21 3.20
N ILE A 8 7.51 1.07 2.88
CA ILE A 8 7.78 1.46 1.48
C ILE A 8 8.39 0.29 0.70
N ILE A 9 9.25 -0.53 1.32
CA ILE A 9 9.73 -1.80 0.76
C ILE A 9 8.59 -2.79 0.69
N LYS A 10 7.63 -2.87 1.60
CA LYS A 10 6.44 -3.74 1.46
C LYS A 10 5.50 -3.22 0.40
N LEU A 11 5.37 -1.91 0.21
CA LEU A 11 4.66 -1.30 -0.92
C LEU A 11 5.39 -1.62 -2.23
N ARG A 12 6.72 -1.48 -2.26
CA ARG A 12 7.59 -1.81 -3.40
C ARG A 12 7.71 -3.31 -3.66
N LEU A 13 7.63 -4.16 -2.63
CA LEU A 13 7.58 -5.63 -2.69
C LEU A 13 6.18 -6.10 -3.04
N PHE A 14 5.14 -5.35 -2.69
CA PHE A 14 3.77 -5.56 -3.15
C PHE A 14 3.67 -5.23 -4.64
N ILE A 15 4.28 -4.13 -5.08
CA ILE A 15 4.54 -3.81 -6.49
C ILE A 15 5.36 -4.93 -7.13
N PHE A 16 6.46 -5.39 -6.53
CA PHE A 16 7.30 -6.45 -7.10
C PHE A 16 6.56 -7.79 -7.18
N SER A 17 5.75 -8.14 -6.17
CA SER A 17 4.94 -9.36 -6.12
C SER A 17 3.77 -9.33 -7.09
N LEU A 18 3.13 -8.17 -7.29
CA LEU A 18 2.16 -7.95 -8.36
C LEU A 18 2.83 -8.01 -9.76
N CYS A 19 4.09 -7.59 -9.89
CA CYS A 19 4.89 -7.74 -11.11
C CYS A 19 5.25 -9.21 -11.40
N CYS A 20 5.57 -9.99 -10.37
CA CYS A 20 5.88 -11.42 -10.48
C CYS A 20 4.63 -12.29 -10.66
N LEU A 21 3.43 -11.71 -10.53
CA LEU A 21 2.15 -12.33 -10.89
C LEU A 21 1.88 -12.24 -12.40
N SER A 22 2.89 -12.52 -13.23
CA SER A 22 2.63 -13.32 -14.42
C SER A 22 2.26 -14.72 -13.94
N LEU A 23 0.97 -14.92 -13.68
CA LEU A 23 0.23 -16.19 -13.73
C LEU A 23 1.10 -17.45 -13.82
N THR A 24 1.58 -17.95 -12.67
CA THR A 24 1.65 -19.40 -12.43
C THR A 24 0.39 -19.84 -11.71
N VAL A 25 -0.77 -19.55 -12.31
CA VAL A 25 -2.00 -20.33 -12.12
C VAL A 25 -2.19 -21.15 -13.39
N MET A 26 -1.22 -21.99 -13.74
CA MET A 26 -1.41 -23.12 -14.64
C MET A 26 -0.38 -24.19 -14.27
N GLY A 27 -0.85 -25.35 -13.81
CA GLY A 27 -0.06 -26.58 -13.72
C GLY A 27 0.00 -27.16 -12.32
N SER A 28 -0.86 -28.17 -12.10
CA SER A 28 -0.77 -29.35 -11.22
C SER A 28 0.56 -29.53 -10.46
N GLU A 29 0.60 -29.98 -9.20
CA GLU A 29 0.16 -31.29 -8.73
C GLU A 29 0.04 -31.32 -7.18
N VAL A 30 -0.93 -32.12 -6.70
CA VAL A 30 -1.05 -32.77 -5.37
C VAL A 30 -0.07 -32.34 -4.26
N GLY A 31 -0.55 -31.63 -3.24
CA GLY A 31 0.18 -31.41 -2.00
C GLY A 31 -0.54 -30.55 -0.95
N THR A 32 -1.06 -31.21 0.09
CA THR A 32 -1.24 -30.77 1.50
C THR A 32 -1.93 -29.44 1.86
N SER A 33 -2.75 -29.50 2.92
CA SER A 33 -3.49 -28.38 3.53
C SER A 33 -2.67 -27.13 3.85
N ASP A 34 -1.35 -27.28 4.00
CA ASP A 34 -0.42 -26.23 4.41
C ASP A 34 -0.15 -25.21 3.30
N THR A 35 -0.06 -25.61 2.03
CA THR A 35 0.13 -24.69 0.89
C THR A 35 -1.10 -23.79 0.68
N SER A 36 -2.29 -24.31 0.99
CA SER A 36 -3.55 -23.53 0.95
C SER A 36 -3.65 -22.48 2.05
N ARG A 37 -3.00 -22.72 3.20
CA ARG A 37 -3.00 -21.82 4.35
C ARG A 37 -2.00 -20.69 4.13
N GLU A 38 -0.79 -21.04 3.70
CA GLU A 38 0.27 -20.09 3.36
C GLU A 38 -0.18 -19.12 2.24
N THR A 39 -0.84 -19.64 1.19
CA THR A 39 -1.38 -18.79 0.11
C THR A 39 -2.45 -17.81 0.60
N ARG A 40 -3.31 -18.24 1.54
CA ARG A 40 -4.35 -17.38 2.14
C ARG A 40 -3.76 -16.33 3.06
N ASP A 41 -2.77 -16.67 3.85
CA ASP A 41 -2.12 -15.74 4.77
C ASP A 41 -1.35 -14.65 3.98
N VAL A 42 -0.67 -15.02 2.89
CA VAL A 42 -0.03 -14.06 1.97
C VAL A 42 -1.06 -13.14 1.31
N LEU A 43 -2.21 -13.66 0.88
CA LEU A 43 -3.28 -12.83 0.30
C LEU A 43 -3.87 -11.87 1.34
N ARG A 44 -4.08 -12.33 2.58
CA ARG A 44 -4.57 -11.49 3.68
C ARG A 44 -3.60 -10.34 3.96
N GLU A 45 -2.31 -10.62 4.12
CA GLU A 45 -1.29 -9.59 4.36
C GLU A 45 -1.27 -8.53 3.25
N LYS A 46 -1.42 -8.95 2.00
CA LYS A 46 -1.52 -8.08 0.83
C LYS A 46 -2.72 -7.14 0.90
N LEU A 47 -3.91 -7.66 1.20
CA LEU A 47 -5.14 -6.88 1.29
C LEU A 47 -5.10 -5.89 2.48
N VAL A 48 -4.58 -6.34 3.62
CA VAL A 48 -4.31 -5.46 4.77
C VAL A 48 -3.30 -4.37 4.41
N GLY A 49 -2.26 -4.69 3.63
CA GLY A 49 -1.30 -3.74 3.09
C GLY A 49 -1.94 -2.66 2.23
N ILE A 50 -2.79 -3.05 1.27
CA ILE A 50 -3.57 -2.12 0.42
C ILE A 50 -4.40 -1.16 1.29
N TYR A 51 -5.14 -1.70 2.26
CA TYR A 51 -5.93 -0.88 3.16
C TYR A 51 -5.06 0.07 4.00
N THR A 52 -3.92 -0.41 4.49
CA THR A 52 -2.96 0.41 5.26
C THR A 52 -2.42 1.57 4.41
N THR A 53 -2.05 1.33 3.16
CA THR A 53 -1.64 2.39 2.22
C THR A 53 -2.75 3.42 2.03
N PHE A 54 -3.99 2.97 1.88
CA PHE A 54 -5.13 3.88 1.80
C PHE A 54 -5.32 4.72 3.06
N GLN A 55 -5.06 4.17 4.26
CA GLN A 55 -5.12 4.92 5.52
C GLN A 55 -3.98 5.94 5.68
N LEU A 56 -2.83 5.71 5.04
CA LEU A 56 -1.67 6.60 5.11
C LEU A 56 -1.69 7.74 4.08
N LYS A 57 -2.52 7.64 3.04
CA LYS A 57 -2.51 8.57 1.90
C LYS A 57 -2.66 10.04 2.32
N GLU A 58 -3.48 10.35 3.31
CA GLU A 58 -3.74 11.73 3.71
C GLU A 58 -2.51 12.37 4.37
N SER A 59 -1.78 11.63 5.21
CA SER A 59 -0.51 12.08 5.77
C SER A 59 0.54 12.36 4.68
N ILE A 60 0.54 11.53 3.62
CA ILE A 60 1.43 11.70 2.48
C ILE A 60 1.05 12.92 1.64
N ILE A 61 -0.23 13.07 1.30
CA ILE A 61 -0.77 14.21 0.54
C ILE A 61 -0.46 15.52 1.28
N GLN A 62 -0.81 15.61 2.57
CA GLN A 62 -0.53 16.79 3.38
C GLN A 62 0.96 17.14 3.45
N GLY A 63 1.83 16.13 3.51
CA GLY A 63 3.27 16.32 3.47
C GLY A 63 3.75 16.96 2.17
N CYS A 64 3.22 16.49 1.03
CA CYS A 64 3.60 16.95 -0.30
C CYS A 64 2.92 18.27 -0.71
N ASP A 65 1.80 18.65 -0.10
CA ASP A 65 1.12 19.94 -0.34
C ASP A 65 2.00 21.16 -0.04
N ARG A 66 3.09 20.99 0.73
CA ARG A 66 4.12 22.03 0.96
C ARG A 66 4.85 22.47 -0.32
N LEU A 67 4.80 21.68 -1.39
CA LEU A 67 5.54 21.94 -2.63
C LEU A 67 4.88 22.97 -3.55
N ASP A 68 3.61 23.31 -3.32
CA ASP A 68 2.79 24.26 -4.11
C ASP A 68 3.10 24.26 -5.61
N ASN A 69 3.12 23.05 -6.20
CA ASN A 69 3.50 22.83 -7.59
C ASN A 69 2.77 21.62 -8.18
N ASP A 70 3.02 21.38 -9.47
CA ASP A 70 2.39 20.28 -10.22
C ASP A 70 2.65 18.89 -9.61
N VAL A 71 3.76 18.70 -8.88
CA VAL A 71 4.07 17.41 -8.23
C VAL A 71 3.06 17.10 -7.14
N SER A 72 2.71 18.06 -6.28
CA SER A 72 1.67 17.87 -5.26
C SER A 72 0.33 17.51 -5.90
N THR A 73 -0.04 18.22 -6.97
CA THR A 73 -1.31 17.97 -7.69
C THR A 73 -1.35 16.55 -8.28
N GLN A 74 -0.28 16.13 -8.96
CA GLN A 74 -0.20 14.79 -9.57
C GLN A 74 -0.22 13.68 -8.52
N LEU A 75 0.49 13.85 -7.41
CA LEU A 75 0.49 12.91 -6.30
C LEU A 75 -0.92 12.72 -5.73
N LYS A 76 -1.60 13.84 -5.44
CA LYS A 76 -2.96 13.83 -4.91
C LYS A 76 -3.93 13.12 -5.86
N GLN A 77 -3.79 13.37 -7.16
CA GLN A 77 -4.57 12.69 -8.19
C GLN A 77 -4.30 11.17 -8.18
N ALA A 78 -3.03 10.75 -8.14
CA ALA A 78 -2.67 9.33 -8.13
C ALA A 78 -3.23 8.58 -6.91
N PHE A 79 -3.18 9.17 -5.72
CA PHE A 79 -3.80 8.58 -4.51
C PHE A 79 -5.33 8.61 -4.51
N THR A 80 -5.94 9.63 -5.13
CA THR A 80 -7.40 9.69 -5.30
C THR A 80 -7.88 8.59 -6.25
N GLU A 81 -7.19 8.42 -7.37
CA GLU A 81 -7.46 7.34 -8.31
C GLU A 81 -7.24 5.98 -7.65
N TYR A 82 -6.17 5.79 -6.87
CA TYR A 82 -5.93 4.57 -6.10
C TYR A 82 -7.11 4.17 -5.22
N GLY A 83 -7.66 5.13 -4.46
CA GLY A 83 -8.84 4.91 -3.63
C GLY A 83 -10.08 4.47 -4.42
N THR A 84 -10.14 4.81 -5.70
CA THR A 84 -11.24 4.45 -6.61
C THR A 84 -10.99 3.08 -7.25
N VAL A 85 -9.82 2.88 -7.86
CA VAL A 85 -9.53 1.66 -8.63
C VAL A 85 -9.32 0.45 -7.72
N ALA A 86 -8.72 0.64 -6.54
CA ALA A 86 -8.47 -0.42 -5.57
C ALA A 86 -9.60 -0.61 -4.55
N LYS A 87 -10.77 0.06 -4.73
CA LYS A 87 -11.86 0.10 -3.74
C LYS A 87 -12.24 -1.27 -3.17
N ASP A 88 -12.45 -2.27 -4.01
CA ASP A 88 -12.89 -3.60 -3.56
C ASP A 88 -11.83 -4.29 -2.67
N TYR A 89 -10.55 -4.11 -3.01
CA TYR A 89 -9.43 -4.63 -2.22
C TYR A 89 -9.23 -3.86 -0.91
N ILE A 90 -9.50 -2.55 -0.91
CA ILE A 90 -9.50 -1.70 0.29
C ILE A 90 -10.61 -2.15 1.24
N ASP A 91 -11.82 -2.36 0.72
CA ASP A 91 -12.98 -2.79 1.51
C ASP A 91 -12.74 -4.20 2.10
N GLU A 92 -12.15 -5.11 1.33
CA GLU A 92 -11.79 -6.44 1.81
C GLU A 92 -10.66 -6.40 2.85
N GLY A 93 -9.61 -5.60 2.64
CA GLY A 93 -8.54 -5.41 3.63
C GLY A 93 -9.06 -4.86 4.95
N LYS A 94 -10.01 -3.94 4.90
CA LYS A 94 -10.73 -3.44 6.08
C LYS A 94 -11.51 -4.55 6.77
N ARG A 95 -12.28 -5.33 6.00
CA ARG A 95 -13.10 -6.45 6.53
C ARG A 95 -12.23 -7.45 7.28
N LEU A 96 -11.10 -7.87 6.68
CA LEU A 96 -10.14 -8.79 7.29
C LEU A 96 -9.64 -8.27 8.64
N LEU A 97 -9.30 -6.97 8.73
CA LEU A 97 -8.87 -6.33 9.97
C LEU A 97 -9.96 -6.26 11.05
N THR A 98 -11.22 -6.11 10.66
CA THR A 98 -12.32 -5.94 11.61
C THR A 98 -12.97 -7.26 12.03
N GLU A 99 -12.97 -8.26 11.15
CA GLU A 99 -13.77 -9.48 11.32
C GLU A 99 -12.91 -10.74 11.51
N GLU A 100 -11.69 -10.78 10.96
CA GLU A 100 -10.87 -12.00 10.98
C GLU A 100 -9.63 -11.91 11.87
N LEU A 101 -9.08 -10.72 12.07
CA LEU A 101 -7.92 -10.51 12.95
C LEU A 101 -8.34 -10.56 14.42
N SER A 102 -7.45 -11.12 15.24
CA SER A 102 -7.69 -11.11 16.68
C SER A 102 -7.71 -9.67 17.19
N ALA A 103 -8.38 -9.44 18.33
CA ALA A 103 -8.43 -8.10 18.93
C ALA A 103 -7.01 -7.56 19.23
N ILE A 104 -6.07 -8.45 19.60
CA ILE A 104 -4.67 -8.09 19.87
C ILE A 104 -3.99 -7.62 18.58
N ASP A 105 -4.05 -8.42 17.52
CA ASP A 105 -3.41 -8.07 16.24
C ASP A 105 -4.01 -6.80 15.63
N ALA A 106 -5.32 -6.60 15.75
CA ALA A 106 -5.99 -5.40 15.28
C ALA A 106 -5.56 -4.15 16.09
N MET A 107 -5.32 -4.28 17.39
CA MET A 107 -4.76 -3.20 18.22
C MET A 107 -3.32 -2.89 17.86
N GLU A 108 -2.48 -3.91 17.67
CA GLU A 108 -1.10 -3.73 17.23
C GLU A 108 -1.02 -3.04 15.87
N TRP A 109 -1.84 -3.48 14.91
CA TRP A 109 -1.93 -2.82 13.61
C TRP A 109 -2.34 -1.35 13.72
N LYS A 110 -3.32 -1.01 14.58
CA LYS A 110 -3.74 0.37 14.82
C LYS A 110 -2.63 1.23 15.42
N ALA A 111 -1.91 0.69 16.41
CA ALA A 111 -0.79 1.39 17.03
C ALA A 111 0.30 1.69 16.00
N VAL A 112 0.66 0.67 15.23
CA VAL A 112 1.64 0.76 14.14
C VAL A 112 1.21 1.77 13.06
N LEU A 113 -0.08 1.78 12.69
CA LEU A 113 -0.62 2.77 11.73
C LEU A 113 -0.49 4.19 12.28
N ALA A 114 -0.85 4.41 13.55
CA ALA A 114 -0.74 5.73 14.18
C ALA A 114 0.72 6.22 14.24
N ASP A 115 1.64 5.34 14.62
CA ASP A 115 3.08 5.64 14.62
C ASP A 115 3.59 5.97 13.22
N SER A 116 3.11 5.24 12.21
CA SER A 116 3.43 5.51 10.80
C SER A 116 2.95 6.89 10.36
N GLN A 117 1.71 7.25 10.67
CA GLN A 117 1.14 8.57 10.33
C GLN A 117 1.95 9.70 10.95
N ASN A 118 2.28 9.58 12.24
CA ASN A 118 3.12 10.52 12.96
C ASN A 118 4.51 10.63 12.34
N HIS A 119 5.12 9.50 11.97
CA HIS A 119 6.41 9.47 11.31
C HIS A 119 6.37 10.15 9.95
N PHE A 120 5.40 9.84 9.09
CA PHE A 120 5.26 10.50 7.78
C PHE A 120 5.08 12.00 7.92
N GLN A 121 4.20 12.43 8.83
CA GLN A 121 3.97 13.84 9.09
C GLN A 121 5.26 14.55 9.55
N SER A 122 5.98 13.96 10.51
CA SER A 122 7.25 14.48 11.00
C SER A 122 8.30 14.53 9.89
N LYS A 123 8.54 13.41 9.19
CA LYS A 123 9.51 13.30 8.09
C LYS A 123 9.23 14.32 6.98
N PHE A 124 8.00 14.37 6.48
CA PHE A 124 7.66 15.31 5.41
C PHE A 124 7.71 16.75 5.87
N SER A 125 7.43 17.08 7.14
CA SER A 125 7.55 18.44 7.65
C SER A 125 9.01 18.92 7.74
N GLN A 126 9.94 18.01 8.04
CA GLN A 126 11.37 18.31 8.22
C GLN A 126 12.17 18.20 6.92
N MET A 127 11.64 17.52 5.90
CA MET A 127 12.34 17.31 4.63
C MET A 127 12.54 18.64 3.87
N PRO A 128 13.75 18.93 3.37
CA PRO A 128 14.01 20.07 2.48
C PRO A 128 13.17 19.99 1.20
N LEU A 129 12.72 21.12 0.67
CA LEU A 129 11.79 21.15 -0.48
C LEU A 129 12.31 20.42 -1.72
N SER A 130 13.62 20.48 -2.00
CA SER A 130 14.23 19.76 -3.12
C SER A 130 14.13 18.24 -2.95
N GLN A 131 14.37 17.73 -1.74
CA GLN A 131 14.24 16.30 -1.43
C GLN A 131 12.77 15.88 -1.40
N LEU A 132 11.89 16.71 -0.84
CA LEU A 132 10.46 16.48 -0.81
C LEU A 132 9.90 16.37 -2.23
N THR A 133 10.36 17.23 -3.14
CA THR A 133 9.98 17.16 -4.56
C THR A 133 10.31 15.81 -5.16
N LEU A 134 11.53 15.31 -4.96
CA LEU A 134 11.96 14.00 -5.49
C LEU A 134 11.17 12.84 -4.89
N GLU A 135 10.94 12.87 -3.57
CA GLU A 135 10.17 11.84 -2.87
C GLU A 135 8.72 11.80 -3.36
N CYS A 136 8.05 12.96 -3.45
CA CYS A 136 6.67 13.04 -3.94
C CYS A 136 6.58 12.67 -5.44
N GLN A 137 7.57 13.00 -6.27
CA GLN A 137 7.63 12.54 -7.66
C GLN A 137 7.76 11.02 -7.75
N GLN A 138 8.60 10.42 -6.91
CA GLN A 138 8.79 8.97 -6.88
C GLN A 138 7.51 8.26 -6.42
N LEU A 139 6.89 8.74 -5.33
CA LEU A 139 5.61 8.20 -4.84
C LEU A 139 4.50 8.33 -5.89
N THR A 140 4.45 9.44 -6.64
CA THR A 140 3.48 9.63 -7.73
C THR A 140 3.63 8.54 -8.80
N LYS A 141 4.87 8.28 -9.25
CA LYS A 141 5.15 7.23 -10.24
C LYS A 141 4.75 5.86 -9.73
N GLU A 142 5.13 5.53 -8.50
CA GLU A 142 4.80 4.25 -7.86
C GLU A 142 3.27 4.05 -7.77
N MET A 143 2.52 5.09 -7.41
CA MET A 143 1.06 5.03 -7.32
C MET A 143 0.38 4.90 -8.69
N ILE A 144 0.87 5.59 -9.72
CA ILE A 144 0.37 5.42 -11.09
C ILE A 144 0.57 3.97 -11.55
N GLU A 145 1.74 3.38 -11.31
CA GLU A 145 2.01 1.99 -11.65
C GLU A 145 1.08 1.02 -10.91
N ILE A 146 0.84 1.25 -9.61
CA ILE A 146 -0.11 0.47 -8.83
C ILE A 146 -1.51 0.54 -9.45
N ASN A 147 -1.98 1.75 -9.77
CA ASN A 147 -3.33 1.96 -10.34
C ASN A 147 -3.49 1.19 -11.65
N GLN A 148 -2.51 1.30 -12.56
CA GLN A 148 -2.53 0.60 -13.85
C GLN A 148 -2.57 -0.92 -13.68
N ARG A 149 -1.85 -1.46 -12.70
CA ARG A 149 -1.85 -2.91 -12.42
C ARG A 149 -3.17 -3.39 -11.83
N VAL A 150 -3.75 -2.64 -10.89
CA VAL A 150 -5.07 -2.95 -10.33
C VAL A 150 -6.14 -2.95 -11.44
N ILE A 151 -6.10 -1.97 -12.34
CA ILE A 151 -7.00 -1.93 -13.50
C ILE A 151 -6.80 -3.14 -14.40
N THR A 152 -5.55 -3.54 -14.65
CA THR A 152 -5.22 -4.70 -15.50
C THR A 152 -5.75 -6.00 -14.89
N LEU A 153 -5.60 -6.19 -13.58
CA LEU A 153 -6.13 -7.36 -12.87
C LEU A 153 -7.66 -7.44 -12.93
N LYS A 154 -8.36 -6.31 -12.90
CA LYS A 154 -9.83 -6.26 -13.00
C LYS A 154 -10.39 -6.57 -14.39
N LYS A 155 -9.54 -6.53 -15.43
CA LYS A 155 -9.94 -6.76 -16.83
C LYS A 155 -9.71 -8.19 -17.32
N GLN A 156 -9.04 -9.02 -16.51
CA GLN A 156 -8.86 -10.46 -16.74
C GLN A 156 -10.02 -11.23 -16.15
#